data_AF-A0A3S3IX82-F1
#
_entry.id   AF-A0A3S3IX82-F1
#
_cell.length_a   1.000
_cell.length_b   1.000
_cell.length_c   1.000
_cell.angle_alpha   90.00
_cell.angle_beta   90.00
_cell.angle_gamma   90.00
#
_symmetry.space_group_name_H-M   'P 1'
#
loop_
_entity.id
_entity.type
_entity.pdbx_description
1 polymer ?
#
loop_
_entity_poly.entity_id
_entity_poly.type
_entity_poly.pdbx_seq_one_letter_code
_entity_poly.pdbx_strand_id
1 'polypeptide(L)'
;MAGSVNKVILVGNLGADPEIRRSHAGDPIVTFRMATSESWKDKDSGERKERTEWHSVVVFNTQLADVAEKYLKKGMKVYVEGQQQTRKWAGQDGIERYTTETVLNRFRGEIQMLDKLPSNRPPGAEGADDYGTQRSRDTDERRAIEERTRQAQTSRGGSRELDDEIPF
;
A
#
# COMPACT_ATOMS: atom_id res chain seq x y z
N MET A 1 0.60 -9.03 38.03
CA MET A 1 -0.15 -7.97 37.32
C MET A 1 0.40 -7.87 35.90
N ALA A 2 -0.26 -8.48 34.92
CA ALA A 2 0.11 -8.34 33.51
C ALA A 2 -1.17 -8.34 32.69
N GLY A 3 -1.42 -7.25 31.96
CA GLY A 3 -2.63 -7.14 31.15
C GLY A 3 -2.79 -5.82 30.40
N SER A 4 -1.72 -5.11 30.08
CA SER A 4 -1.78 -3.97 29.17
C SER A 4 -1.20 -4.32 27.81
N VAL A 5 -1.78 -3.74 26.76
CA VAL A 5 -1.29 -3.86 25.39
C VAL A 5 -0.93 -2.47 24.91
N ASN A 6 0.31 -2.32 24.46
CA ASN A 6 0.78 -1.14 23.75
C ASN A 6 1.29 -1.61 22.39
N LYS A 7 0.54 -1.26 21.34
CA LYS A 7 0.83 -1.58 19.95
C LYS A 7 0.44 -0.37 19.10
N VAL A 8 1.36 0.06 18.25
CA VAL A 8 1.15 1.09 17.24
C VAL A 8 1.33 0.45 15.88
N ILE A 9 0.36 0.65 14.98
CA ILE A 9 0.43 0.20 13.59
C ILE A 9 0.29 1.43 12.71
N LEU A 10 1.27 1.65 11.83
CA LEU A 10 1.28 2.76 10.90
C LEU A 10 1.52 2.26 9.48
N VAL A 11 0.79 2.83 8.54
CA VAL A 11 1.07 2.71 7.12
C VAL A 11 1.16 4.11 6.54
N GLY A 12 2.32 4.47 6.02
CA GLY A 12 2.58 5.83 5.59
C GLY A 12 3.85 5.95 4.76
N ASN A 13 4.19 7.18 4.42
CA ASN A 13 5.34 7.47 3.56
C ASN A 13 6.45 8.17 4.34
N LEU A 14 7.70 7.82 4.09
CA LEU A 14 8.86 8.49 4.70
C LEU A 14 8.93 9.96 4.23
N GLY A 15 9.08 10.90 5.16
CA GLY A 15 9.24 12.33 4.84
C GLY A 15 10.67 12.72 4.47
N ALA A 16 11.65 11.95 4.94
CA ALA A 16 13.07 12.13 4.70
C ALA A 16 13.77 10.77 4.65
N ASP A 17 15.03 10.76 4.22
CA ASP A 17 15.87 9.56 4.31
C ASP A 17 16.10 9.19 5.80
N PRO A 18 16.22 7.89 6.14
CA PRO A 18 16.48 7.48 7.51
C PRO A 18 17.81 8.03 8.04
N GLU A 19 17.82 8.48 9.29
CA GLU A 19 19.03 8.82 10.03
C GLU A 19 19.59 7.57 10.71
N ILE A 20 20.87 7.26 10.47
CA ILE A 20 21.55 6.11 11.06
C ILE A 20 22.56 6.59 12.10
N ARG A 21 22.49 6.00 13.29
CA ARG A 21 23.47 6.18 14.37
C ARG A 21 23.95 4.82 14.82
N ARG A 22 25.20 4.71 15.25
CA ARG A 22 25.74 3.49 15.85
C ARG A 22 25.84 3.66 17.35
N SER A 23 25.38 2.65 18.09
CA SER A 23 25.54 2.60 19.55
C SER A 23 27.02 2.38 19.94
N HIS A 24 27.34 2.54 21.22
CA HIS A 24 28.68 2.21 21.74
C HIS A 24 29.09 0.74 21.51
N ALA A 25 28.12 -0.16 21.38
CA ALA A 25 28.36 -1.57 21.08
C ALA A 25 28.48 -1.85 19.56
N GLY A 26 28.32 -0.84 18.70
CA GLY A 26 28.36 -0.97 17.24
C GLY A 26 27.00 -1.25 16.59
N ASP A 27 25.97 -1.61 17.36
CA ASP A 27 24.61 -1.87 16.86
C ASP A 27 24.04 -0.63 16.15
N PRO A 28 23.44 -0.77 14.94
CA PRO A 28 22.77 0.33 14.26
C PRO A 28 21.46 0.68 14.95
N ILE A 29 21.20 1.99 15.06
CA ILE A 29 19.96 2.59 15.51
C ILE A 29 19.48 3.48 14.37
N VAL A 30 18.30 3.18 13.84
CA VAL A 30 17.73 3.94 12.72
C VAL A 30 16.55 4.75 13.21
N THR A 31 16.54 6.03 12.88
CA THR A 31 15.43 6.94 13.14
C THR A 31 14.91 7.47 11.82
N PHE A 32 13.59 7.41 11.61
CA PHE A 32 12.97 8.02 10.44
C PHE A 32 11.64 8.67 10.79
N ARG A 33 11.24 9.64 9.98
CA ARG A 33 9.98 10.35 10.11
C ARG A 33 9.04 9.94 8.99
N MET A 34 7.81 9.57 9.32
CA MET A 34 6.79 9.17 8.34
C MET A 34 5.50 9.97 8.51
N ALA A 35 4.75 10.10 7.43
CA ALA A 35 3.49 10.82 7.41
C ALA A 35 2.31 9.87 7.18
N THR A 36 1.19 10.13 7.86
CA THR A 36 -0.12 9.52 7.61
C THR A 36 -1.14 10.62 7.38
N SER A 37 -1.93 10.55 6.31
CA SER A 37 -2.95 11.55 6.01
C SER A 37 -4.37 11.00 6.07
N GLU A 38 -5.30 11.84 6.49
CA GLU A 38 -6.74 11.60 6.54
C GLU A 38 -7.45 12.72 5.78
N SER A 39 -8.40 12.37 4.90
CA SER A 39 -9.24 13.35 4.19
C SER A 39 -10.70 13.13 4.52
N TRP A 40 -11.40 14.20 4.91
CA TRP A 40 -12.82 14.15 5.25
C TRP A 40 -13.55 15.38 4.69
N LYS A 41 -14.87 15.30 4.60
CA LYS A 41 -15.72 16.44 4.23
C LYS A 41 -16.16 17.15 5.51
N ASP A 42 -15.90 18.44 5.60
CA ASP A 42 -16.35 19.27 6.71
C ASP A 42 -17.88 19.36 6.71
N LYS A 43 -18.50 19.23 7.89
CA LYS A 43 -19.96 19.19 8.01
C LYS A 43 -20.61 20.56 7.86
N ASP A 44 -19.90 21.63 8.23
CA ASP A 44 -20.44 22.99 8.25
C ASP A 44 -20.21 23.69 6.90
N SER A 45 -18.98 23.59 6.35
CA SER A 45 -18.66 24.22 5.06
C SER A 45 -18.92 23.33 3.85
N GLY A 46 -19.00 22.00 4.04
CA GLY A 46 -19.09 21.06 2.93
C GLY A 46 -17.79 20.88 2.13
N GLU A 47 -16.69 21.52 2.54
CA GLU A 47 -15.40 21.44 1.86
C GLU A 47 -14.63 20.17 2.21
N ARG A 48 -13.76 19.70 1.31
CA ARG A 48 -12.83 18.61 1.63
C ARG A 48 -11.66 19.18 2.42
N LYS A 49 -11.44 18.65 3.63
CA LYS A 49 -10.27 18.92 4.46
C LYS A 49 -9.31 17.72 4.42
N GLU A 50 -8.04 18.00 4.68
CA GLU A 50 -6.97 17.02 4.81
C GLU A 50 -6.15 17.33 6.06
N ARG A 51 -5.77 16.30 6.81
CA ARG A 51 -4.86 16.40 7.97
C ARG A 51 -3.77 15.36 7.83
N THR A 52 -2.53 15.81 7.97
CA THR A 52 -1.35 14.97 7.94
C THR A 52 -0.71 14.94 9.31
N GLU A 53 -0.59 13.74 9.88
CA GLU A 53 0.13 13.49 11.12
C GLU A 53 1.53 12.98 10.81
N TRP A 54 2.49 13.43 11.61
CA TRP A 54 3.90 13.08 11.48
C TRP A 54 4.38 12.24 12.66
N HIS A 55 4.90 11.07 12.36
CA HIS A 55 5.35 10.09 13.35
C HIS A 55 6.86 9.99 13.34
N SER A 56 7.48 10.04 14.53
CA SER A 56 8.88 9.69 14.72
C SER A 56 8.97 8.20 15.04
N VAL A 57 9.73 7.45 14.24
CA VAL A 57 9.95 6.02 14.42
C VAL A 57 11.42 5.78 14.77
N VAL A 58 11.66 5.03 15.85
CA VAL A 58 13.00 4.67 16.32
C VAL A 58 13.14 3.15 16.35
N VAL A 59 14.16 2.64 15.67
CA VAL A 59 14.40 1.21 15.50
C VAL A 59 15.66 0.81 16.25
N PHE A 60 15.48 0.07 17.35
CA PHE A 60 16.55 -0.57 18.11
C PHE A 60 16.72 -2.06 17.77
N ASN A 61 15.74 -2.65 17.09
CA ASN A 61 15.86 -4.00 16.55
C ASN A 61 16.92 -4.01 15.46
N THR A 62 18.04 -4.70 15.70
CA THR A 62 19.21 -4.69 14.80
C THR A 62 18.89 -5.21 13.41
N GLN A 63 18.08 -6.27 13.31
CA GLN A 63 17.69 -6.84 12.02
C GLN A 63 16.82 -5.88 11.21
N LEU A 64 15.86 -5.22 11.87
CA LEU A 64 15.01 -4.24 11.21
C LEU A 64 15.77 -2.94 10.89
N ALA A 65 16.73 -2.57 11.73
CA ALA A 65 17.61 -1.43 11.50
C ALA A 65 18.49 -1.66 10.26
N ASP A 66 19.07 -2.85 10.08
CA ASP A 66 19.83 -3.20 8.88
C ASP A 66 18.98 -3.13 7.61
N VAL A 67 17.73 -3.59 7.68
CA VAL A 67 16.76 -3.49 6.57
C VAL A 67 16.43 -2.02 6.29
N ALA A 68 16.17 -1.25 7.34
CA ALA A 68 15.83 0.15 7.22
C ALA A 68 16.97 0.98 6.60
N GLU A 69 18.20 0.77 7.07
CA GLU A 69 19.41 1.43 6.55
C GLU A 69 19.64 1.12 5.06
N LYS A 70 19.51 -0.15 4.67
CA LYS A 70 19.83 -0.60 3.30
C LYS A 70 18.77 -0.19 2.29
N TYR A 71 17.51 -0.26 2.66
CA TYR A 71 16.42 -0.22 1.67
C TYR A 71 15.49 0.98 1.80
N LEU A 72 15.35 1.61 2.97
CA LEU A 72 14.42 2.73 3.11
C LEU A 72 15.02 4.02 2.58
N LYS A 73 14.17 4.77 1.85
CA LYS A 73 14.47 6.08 1.26
C LYS A 73 13.28 7.01 1.44
N LYS A 74 13.54 8.32 1.35
CA LYS A 74 12.51 9.35 1.33
C LYS A 74 11.41 9.00 0.33
N GLY A 75 10.17 9.21 0.73
CA GLY A 75 8.99 8.97 -0.08
C GLY A 75 8.49 7.53 -0.06
N MET A 76 9.28 6.56 0.42
CA MET A 76 8.86 5.16 0.39
C MET A 76 7.66 4.90 1.30
N LYS A 77 6.73 4.07 0.83
CA LYS A 77 5.59 3.58 1.62
C LYS A 77 6.00 2.36 2.44
N VAL A 78 5.73 2.44 3.75
CA VAL A 78 6.08 1.39 4.70
C VAL A 78 4.93 1.09 5.64
N TYR A 79 4.83 -0.18 6.04
CA TYR A 79 4.13 -0.63 7.22
C TYR A 79 5.12 -0.69 8.39
N VAL A 80 4.68 -0.22 9.55
CA VAL A 80 5.47 -0.23 10.79
C VAL A 80 4.57 -0.71 11.93
N GLU A 81 5.03 -1.72 12.67
CA GLU A 81 4.48 -2.11 13.96
C GLU A 81 5.48 -1.84 15.07
N GLY A 82 5.06 -1.13 16.13
CA GLY A 82 5.90 -0.83 17.28
C GLY A 82 5.10 -0.56 18.55
N GLN A 83 5.71 0.17 19.47
CA GLN A 83 5.08 0.58 20.73
C GLN A 83 5.26 2.08 20.91
N GLN A 84 4.26 2.76 21.46
CA GLN A 84 4.38 4.18 21.77
C GLN A 84 5.22 4.36 23.04
N GLN A 85 6.25 5.20 22.99
CA GLN A 85 7.04 5.57 24.16
C GLN A 85 7.19 7.09 24.21
N THR A 86 6.98 7.67 25.40
CA THR A 86 7.24 9.08 25.64
C THR A 86 8.44 9.20 26.55
N ARG A 87 9.50 9.85 26.05
CA ARG A 87 10.70 10.15 26.85
C ARG A 87 10.75 11.61 27.23
N LYS A 88 11.28 11.87 28.42
CA LYS A 88 11.56 13.19 28.96
C LYS A 88 13.03 13.53 28.74
N TRP A 89 13.33 14.76 28.32
CA TRP A 89 14.69 15.26 28.16
C TRP A 89 14.74 16.74 28.52
N ALA A 90 15.90 17.21 29.00
CA ALA A 90 16.12 18.62 29.31
C ALA A 90 16.78 19.31 28.10
N GLY A 91 16.21 20.43 27.66
CA GLY A 91 16.84 21.27 26.64
C GLY A 91 18.08 22.00 27.19
N GLN A 92 18.83 22.64 26.29
CA GLN A 92 19.99 23.47 26.66
C GLN A 92 19.60 24.65 27.55
N ASP A 93 18.34 25.06 27.48
CA ASP A 93 17.66 26.08 28.28
C ASP A 93 17.25 25.58 29.69
N GLY A 94 17.50 24.30 30.00
CA GLY A 94 17.06 23.65 31.24
C GLY A 94 15.56 23.32 31.28
N ILE A 95 14.81 23.58 30.20
CA ILE A 95 13.38 23.32 30.14
C ILE A 95 13.13 21.84 29.84
N GLU A 96 12.27 21.21 30.62
CA GLU A 96 11.85 19.83 30.42
C GLU A 96 10.93 19.71 29.20
N ARG A 97 11.29 18.80 28.29
CA ARG A 97 10.54 18.51 27.07
C ARG A 97 10.19 17.04 27.00
N TYR A 98 9.05 16.76 26.38
CA TYR A 98 8.55 15.41 26.15
C TYR A 98 8.55 15.12 24.67
N THR A 99 8.92 13.90 24.31
CA THR A 99 8.89 13.45 22.92
C THR A 99 8.31 12.07 22.87
N THR A 100 7.24 11.91 22.09
CA THR A 100 6.53 10.65 21.90
C THR A 100 6.96 10.04 20.57
N GLU A 101 7.41 8.79 20.61
CA GLU A 101 8.02 8.09 19.49
C GLU A 101 7.39 6.69 19.37
N THR A 102 7.34 6.17 18.14
CA THR A 102 7.03 4.77 17.89
C THR A 102 8.32 3.98 17.92
N VAL A 103 8.47 3.10 18.90
CA VAL A 103 9.73 2.41 19.18
C VAL A 103 9.61 0.92 18.82
N LEU A 104 10.57 0.44 18.05
CA LEU A 104 10.77 -0.97 17.73
C LEU A 104 11.95 -1.47 18.58
N ASN A 105 11.62 -2.10 19.72
CA ASN A 105 12.59 -2.63 20.67
C ASN A 105 13.39 -3.80 20.09
N ARG A 106 14.55 -4.13 20.69
CA ARG A 106 15.54 -5.11 20.18
C ARG A 106 14.99 -6.42 19.60
N PHE A 107 13.89 -6.95 20.17
CA PHE A 107 13.28 -8.23 19.75
C PHE A 107 11.79 -8.10 19.43
N ARG A 108 11.31 -6.89 19.11
CA ARG A 108 9.90 -6.60 18.84
C ARG A 108 9.74 -5.66 17.64
N GLY A 109 8.51 -5.58 17.15
CA GLY A 109 8.11 -4.72 16.05
C GLY A 109 8.31 -5.37 14.68
N GLU A 110 7.83 -4.67 13.67
CA GLU A 110 7.84 -5.13 12.28
C GLU A 110 7.98 -3.91 11.35
N ILE A 111 8.73 -4.08 10.26
CA ILE A 111 8.79 -3.12 9.16
C ILE A 111 8.61 -3.89 7.87
N GLN A 112 7.68 -3.44 7.04
CA GLN A 112 7.48 -3.99 5.70
C GLN A 112 7.45 -2.86 4.67
N MET A 113 8.29 -2.97 3.65
CA MET A 113 8.24 -2.09 2.48
C MET A 113 7.02 -2.46 1.65
N LEU A 114 6.21 -1.47 1.30
CA LEU A 114 4.99 -1.67 0.51
C LEU A 114 5.13 -1.18 -0.94
N ASP A 115 6.20 -0.46 -1.24
CA ASP A 115 6.49 -0.06 -2.61
C ASP A 115 7.01 -1.25 -3.41
N LYS A 116 6.61 -1.29 -4.68
CA LYS A 116 7.21 -2.21 -5.65
C LYS A 116 8.66 -1.77 -5.82
N LEU A 117 9.62 -2.64 -5.47
CA LEU A 117 11.01 -2.46 -5.85
C LEU A 117 11.03 -2.09 -7.35
N PRO A 118 11.76 -1.06 -7.79
CA PRO A 118 11.86 -0.77 -9.21
C PRO A 118 12.28 -2.06 -9.90
N SER A 119 11.37 -2.62 -10.69
CA SER A 119 11.71 -3.73 -11.55
C SER A 119 12.85 -3.21 -12.41
N ASN A 120 14.02 -3.84 -12.31
CA ASN A 120 15.15 -3.61 -13.19
C ASN A 120 14.80 -4.16 -14.58
N ARG A 121 13.68 -3.67 -15.14
CA ARG A 121 13.33 -3.85 -16.53
C ARG A 121 14.07 -2.73 -17.26
N PRO A 122 15.10 -3.05 -18.05
CA PRO A 122 15.83 -2.03 -18.78
C PRO A 122 14.85 -1.17 -19.61
N PRO A 123 14.98 0.16 -19.58
CA PRO A 123 14.20 1.03 -20.45
C PRO A 123 14.79 0.91 -21.85
N GLY A 124 14.26 -0.02 -22.66
CA GLY A 124 14.72 -0.21 -24.04
C GLY A 124 14.65 -1.64 -24.53
N ALA A 125 13.46 -2.23 -24.56
CA ALA A 125 13.18 -3.38 -25.41
C ALA A 125 11.88 -3.11 -26.17
N GLU A 126 11.94 -2.11 -27.05
CA GLU A 126 11.12 -2.13 -28.26
C GLU A 126 11.66 -3.27 -29.14
N GLY A 127 10.83 -4.29 -29.37
CA GLY A 127 11.02 -5.31 -30.40
C GLY A 127 11.87 -6.52 -30.00
N ALA A 128 11.20 -7.64 -29.72
CA ALA A 128 11.55 -9.02 -30.12
C ALA A 128 10.69 -10.00 -29.31
N ASP A 129 9.50 -10.28 -29.84
CA ASP A 129 8.90 -11.60 -30.00
C ASP A 129 9.39 -12.72 -29.05
N ASP A 130 8.58 -13.13 -28.06
CA ASP A 130 8.51 -14.54 -27.63
C ASP A 130 7.24 -14.84 -26.79
N TYR A 131 6.38 -15.66 -27.38
CA TYR A 131 5.31 -16.55 -26.89
C TYR A 131 4.65 -16.29 -25.51
N GLY A 132 3.43 -15.75 -25.56
CA GLY A 132 2.47 -15.73 -24.45
C GLY A 132 1.07 -15.37 -24.93
N THR A 133 0.48 -16.22 -25.76
CA THR A 133 -0.82 -16.03 -26.41
C THR A 133 -1.98 -15.93 -25.40
N GLN A 134 -2.29 -14.73 -24.94
CA GLN A 134 -3.56 -14.39 -24.29
C GLN A 134 -4.05 -13.02 -24.77
N ARG A 135 -4.37 -12.91 -26.06
CA ARG A 135 -5.20 -11.83 -26.61
C ARG A 135 -5.64 -12.22 -28.02
N SER A 136 -6.69 -13.03 -28.09
CA SER A 136 -7.64 -13.13 -29.20
C SER A 136 -8.65 -14.23 -28.85
N ARG A 137 -9.70 -13.83 -28.11
CA ARG A 137 -10.96 -14.61 -28.01
C ARG A 137 -12.20 -13.71 -28.06
N ASP A 138 -12.06 -12.42 -27.74
CA ASP A 138 -13.20 -11.49 -27.74
C ASP A 138 -13.62 -10.98 -29.12
N THR A 139 -12.71 -10.97 -30.11
CA THR A 139 -13.00 -10.44 -31.46
C THR A 139 -13.58 -11.46 -32.44
N ASP A 140 -13.34 -12.77 -32.24
CA ASP A 140 -13.90 -13.81 -33.11
C ASP A 140 -15.33 -14.22 -32.70
N GLU A 141 -15.68 -14.15 -31.41
CA GLU A 141 -17.05 -14.43 -30.96
C GLU A 141 -18.07 -13.38 -31.44
N ARG A 142 -17.65 -12.10 -31.56
CA ARG A 142 -18.54 -11.04 -32.07
C ARG A 142 -18.86 -11.17 -33.55
N ARG A 143 -17.91 -11.65 -34.38
CA ARG A 143 -18.15 -11.90 -35.81
C ARG A 143 -19.03 -13.14 -36.05
N ALA A 144 -18.90 -14.17 -35.22
CA ALA A 144 -19.72 -15.38 -35.32
C ALA A 144 -21.20 -15.15 -34.95
N ILE A 145 -21.49 -14.19 -34.06
CA ILE A 145 -22.87 -13.83 -33.67
C ILE A 145 -23.56 -12.99 -34.74
N GLU A 146 -22.84 -12.09 -35.43
CA GLU A 146 -23.40 -11.29 -36.53
C GLU A 146 -23.74 -12.13 -37.78
N GLU A 147 -22.96 -13.17 -38.09
CA GLU A 147 -23.26 -14.06 -39.22
C GLU A 147 -24.47 -14.98 -38.97
N ARG A 148 -24.65 -15.50 -37.74
CA ARG A 148 -25.83 -16.32 -37.39
C ARG A 148 -27.13 -15.53 -37.40
N THR A 149 -27.08 -14.25 -37.05
CA THR A 149 -28.27 -13.39 -37.01
C THR A 149 -28.78 -13.05 -38.42
N ARG A 150 -27.89 -12.99 -39.41
CA ARG A 150 -28.25 -12.72 -40.82
C ARG A 150 -28.85 -13.93 -41.54
N GLN A 151 -28.46 -15.16 -41.19
CA GLN A 151 -29.07 -16.38 -41.75
C GLN A 151 -30.44 -16.72 -41.12
N ALA A 152 -30.73 -16.26 -39.90
CA ALA A 152 -32.02 -16.52 -39.25
C ALA A 152 -33.19 -15.66 -39.80
N GLN A 153 -32.90 -14.61 -40.58
CA GLN A 153 -33.93 -13.73 -41.18
C GLN A 153 -34.42 -14.19 -42.55
N THR A 154 -33.78 -15.19 -43.19
CA THR A 154 -34.17 -15.66 -44.53
C THR A 154 -35.02 -16.93 -44.54
N SER A 155 -35.30 -17.56 -43.39
CA SER A 155 -36.03 -18.83 -43.32
C SER A 155 -37.38 -18.79 -42.58
N ARG A 156 -37.94 -17.62 -42.28
CA ARG A 156 -39.29 -17.50 -41.70
C ARG A 156 -40.30 -16.91 -42.68
N GLY A 157 -40.42 -17.57 -43.83
CA GLY A 157 -41.62 -17.54 -44.66
C GLY A 157 -42.13 -18.98 -44.78
N GLY A 158 -43.09 -19.38 -43.94
CA GLY A 158 -43.66 -20.71 -44.02
C GLY A 158 -44.53 -21.11 -42.84
N SER A 159 -45.83 -21.18 -43.14
CA SER A 159 -46.88 -22.03 -42.53
C SER A 159 -47.37 -21.79 -41.09
N ARG A 160 -48.70 -21.64 -41.04
CA ARG A 160 -49.65 -21.82 -39.94
C ARG A 160 -49.51 -23.19 -39.27
N GLU A 161 -50.22 -23.35 -38.15
CA GLU A 161 -50.25 -24.50 -37.20
C GLU A 161 -49.18 -24.29 -36.12
N LEU A 162 -49.51 -23.97 -34.87
CA LEU A 162 -50.32 -24.80 -33.97
C LEU A 162 -51.05 -23.91 -32.95
N ASP A 163 -52.35 -24.14 -32.93
CA ASP A 163 -53.30 -23.78 -31.88
C ASP A 163 -53.00 -24.59 -30.60
N ASP A 164 -53.68 -24.20 -29.52
CA ASP A 164 -54.04 -25.01 -28.35
C ASP A 164 -53.14 -25.07 -27.09
N GLU A 165 -53.80 -24.63 -26.00
CA GLU A 165 -53.73 -25.06 -24.60
C GLU A 165 -52.58 -24.57 -23.69
N ILE A 166 -52.88 -23.50 -22.95
CA ILE A 166 -52.31 -23.23 -21.62
C ILE A 166 -53.36 -23.65 -20.59
N PRO A 167 -53.16 -24.71 -19.78
CA PRO A 167 -54.04 -24.98 -18.65
C PRO A 167 -53.63 -24.11 -17.45
N PHE A 168 -54.64 -23.64 -16.70
CA PHE A 168 -54.51 -22.89 -15.45
C PHE A 168 -53.85 -23.69 -14.33
#